data_AF-A0A931KNV4-F1
#
_entry.id   AF-A0A931KNV4-F1
#
_cell.length_a   1.000
_cell.length_b   1.000
_cell.length_c   1.000
_cell.angle_alpha   90.00
_cell.angle_beta   90.00
_cell.angle_gamma   90.00
#
_symmetry.space_group_name_H-M   'P 1'
#
loop_
_entity.id
_entity.type
_entity.pdbx_description
1 polymer ?
#
loop_
_entity_poly.entity_id
_entity_poly.type
_entity_poly.pdbx_seq_one_letter_code
_entity_poly.pdbx_strand_id
1 'polypeptide(L)' 'MNMYYVYMIKSLVDSDYYKGSTSDYLKRLDQHNNGESHFTRTKIPWKLIFVQVFESKKAALIQEK' A
#
# COMPACT_ATOMS: atom_id res chain seq x y z
N MET A 1 -10.51 -18.16 -4.57
CA MET A 1 -10.68 -17.13 -3.53
C MET A 1 -9.63 -16.06 -3.79
N ASN A 2 -10.01 -14.80 -3.93
CA ASN A 2 -9.03 -13.72 -4.14
C ASN A 2 -8.72 -13.08 -2.78
N MET A 3 -7.45 -13.12 -2.39
CA MET A 3 -6.97 -12.40 -1.21
C MET A 3 -6.88 -10.91 -1.52
N TYR A 4 -7.22 -10.11 -0.51
CA TYR A 4 -7.08 -8.66 -0.54
C TYR A 4 -6.18 -8.25 0.62
N TYR A 5 -5.41 -7.20 0.41
CA TYR A 5 -4.43 -6.72 1.37
C TYR A 5 -4.72 -5.26 1.68
N VAL A 6 -4.74 -4.92 2.96
CA VAL A 6 -4.54 -3.54 3.41
C VAL A 6 -3.08 -3.42 3.80
N TYR A 7 -2.41 -2.40 3.30
CA TYR A 7 -0.99 -2.18 3.55
C TYR A 7 -0.74 -0.75 4.02
N MET A 8 0.39 -0.58 4.71
CA MET A 8 0.93 0.73 5.04
C MET A 8 2.40 0.78 4.63
N ILE A 9 2.76 1.84 3.92
CA ILE A 9 4.13 2.15 3.53
C ILE A 9 4.55 3.46 4.19
N LYS A 10 5.84 3.58 4.49
CA LYS A 10 6.46 4.77 5.06
C LYS A 10 7.49 5.33 4.09
N SER A 11 7.41 6.62 3.80
CA SER A 11 8.40 7.35 3.03
C SER A 11 9.69 7.45 3.84
N LEU A 12 10.81 7.12 3.22
CA LEU A 12 12.13 7.26 3.84
C LEU A 12 12.67 8.70 3.74
N VAL A 13 11.99 9.58 3.01
CA VAL A 13 12.40 10.98 2.81
C VAL A 13 11.86 11.87 3.93
N ASP A 14 10.55 11.82 4.17
CA ASP A 14 9.84 12.72 5.09
C ASP A 14 9.12 11.97 6.22
N SER A 15 9.32 10.66 6.33
CA SER A 15 8.63 9.79 7.30
C SER A 15 7.10 9.77 7.19
N ASP A 16 6.53 10.26 6.08
CA ASP A 16 5.10 10.23 5.84
C ASP A 16 4.58 8.80 5.62
N TYR A 17 3.29 8.59 5.88
CA TYR A 17 2.65 7.28 5.78
C TYR A 17 1.60 7.30 4.68
N TYR A 18 1.54 6.20 3.93
CA TYR A 18 0.46 5.95 2.98
C TYR A 18 -0.18 4.61 3.31
N LYS A 19 -1.52 4.62 3.41
CA LYS A 19 -2.35 3.43 3.63
C LYS A 19 -3.18 3.20 2.36
N GLY A 20 -3.32 1.94 1.97
CA GLY A 20 -4.15 1.58 0.83
C GLY A 20 -4.55 0.11 0.84
N SER A 21 -5.41 -0.28 -0.12
CA SER A 21 -5.70 -1.69 -0.39
C SER A 21 -5.37 -2.14 -1.82
N THR A 22 -5.06 -3.43 -1.98
CA THR A 22 -4.70 -4.04 -3.27
C THR A 22 -4.89 -5.56 -3.20
N SER A 23 -4.93 -6.22 -4.36
CA SER A 23 -4.85 -7.69 -4.45
C SER A 23 -3.40 -8.22 -4.50
N ASP A 24 -2.43 -7.33 -4.68
CA ASP A 24 -1.00 -7.64 -4.70
C ASP A 24 -0.22 -6.43 -4.13
N TYR A 25 0.28 -6.58 -2.91
CA TYR A 25 0.94 -5.50 -2.17
C TYR A 25 2.42 -5.36 -2.54
N LEU A 26 3.07 -6.44 -3.00
CA LEU A 26 4.46 -6.40 -3.45
C LEU A 26 4.55 -5.64 -4.77
N LYS A 27 3.73 -6.01 -5.75
CA LYS A 27 3.65 -5.27 -7.01
C LYS A 27 3.29 -3.82 -6.77
N ARG A 28 2.33 -3.54 -5.87
CA ARG A 28 1.94 -2.17 -5.56
C ARG A 28 3.07 -1.36 -4.91
N LEU A 29 3.86 -1.97 -4.03
CA LEU A 29 5.05 -1.34 -3.46
C LEU A 29 6.06 -0.96 -4.56
N ASP A 30 6.31 -1.85 -5.51
CA ASP A 30 7.21 -1.56 -6.64
C ASP A 30 6.68 -0.37 -7.47
N GLN A 31 5.38 -0.34 -7.77
CA GLN A 31 4.76 0.80 -8.47
C GLN A 31 4.92 2.13 -7.73
N HIS A 32 4.79 2.12 -6.39
CA HIS A 32 5.04 3.31 -5.58
C HIS A 32 6.49 3.76 -5.69
N ASN A 33 7.45 2.84 -5.66
CA ASN A 33 8.88 3.11 -5.76
C ASN A 33 9.36 3.45 -7.18
N ASN A 34 8.58 3.11 -8.21
CA ASN A 34 8.81 3.50 -9.61
C ASN A 34 8.12 4.83 -9.99
N GLY A 35 7.40 5.46 -9.07
CA GLY A 35 6.73 6.74 -9.33
C GLY A 35 5.46 6.65 -10.18
N GLU A 36 4.88 5.46 -10.31
CA GLU A 36 3.65 5.24 -11.09
C GLU A 36 2.39 5.83 -10.42
N SER A 37 2.46 6.13 -9.12
CA SER A 37 1.39 6.78 -8.37
C SER A 37 1.61 8.28 -8.26
N HIS A 38 0.68 9.06 -8.81
CA HIS A 38 0.76 10.52 -8.83
C HIS A 38 0.97 11.16 -7.43
N PHE A 39 0.32 10.60 -6.40
CA PHE A 39 0.38 11.14 -5.04
C PHE A 39 1.64 10.74 -4.28
N THR A 40 2.19 9.56 -4.55
CA THR A 40 3.30 9.01 -3.76
C THR A 40 4.65 9.18 -4.45
N ARG A 41 4.69 9.53 -5.75
CA ARG A 41 5.93 9.64 -6.53
C ARG A 41 6.92 10.66 -5.98
N THR A 42 6.45 11.69 -5.29
CA THR A 42 7.31 12.77 -4.75
C THR A 42 8.01 12.39 -3.45
N LYS A 43 7.69 11.22 -2.87
CA LYS A 43 8.16 10.78 -1.54
C LYS A 43 8.83 9.40 -1.58
N ILE A 44 9.32 9.02 -2.75
CA ILE A 44 10.12 7.80 -2.95
C ILE A 44 11.49 8.00 -2.29
N PRO A 45 12.10 6.97 -1.68
CA PRO A 45 11.64 5.59 -1.60
C PRO A 45 10.69 5.31 -0.43
N TRP A 46 9.76 4.38 -0.67
CA TRP A 46 8.79 3.85 0.27
C TRP A 46 9.23 2.48 0.80
N LYS A 47 9.07 2.30 2.11
CA LYS A 47 9.29 1.03 2.81
C LYS A 47 7.97 0.46 3.30
N LEU A 48 7.72 -0.82 3.05
CA LEU A 48 6.58 -1.54 3.64
C LEU A 48 6.78 -1.70 5.15
N ILE A 49 5.79 -1.28 5.93
CA ILE A 49 5.83 -1.36 7.39
C ILE A 49 4.69 -2.20 7.98
N PHE A 50 3.61 -2.41 7.22
CA PHE A 50 2.46 -3.19 7.66
C PHE A 50 1.74 -3.80 6.47
N VAL A 51 1.25 -5.03 6.65
CA VAL A 51 0.34 -5.69 5.71
C VAL A 51 -0.63 -6.58 6.49
N GLN A 52 -1.89 -6.56 6.09
CA GLN A 52 -2.94 -7.43 6.63
C GLN A 52 -3.75 -8.05 5.49
N VAL A 53 -3.98 -9.36 5.57
CA VAL A 53 -4.72 -10.14 4.57
C VAL A 53 -6.20 -10.26 4.93
N PHE A 54 -7.04 -10.24 3.90
CA PHE A 54 -8.49 -10.38 3.96
C PHE A 54 -8.99 -11.31 2.88
N GLU A 55 -10.01 -12.10 3.21
CA GLU A 55 -10.64 -13.04 2.27
C GLU A 55 -11.64 -12.36 1.31
N SER A 56 -12.01 -11.10 1.57
CA SER A 56 -12.93 -10.35 0.72
C SER A 56 -12.52 -8.89 0.58
N LYS A 57 -12.80 -8.32 -0.60
CA LYS A 57 -12.58 -6.90 -0.90
C LYS A 57 -13.33 -6.01 0.08
N LYS A 58 -14.55 -6.39 0.44
CA LYS A 58 -15.40 -5.64 1.38
C LYS A 58 -14.75 -5.54 2.75
N ALA A 59 -14.21 -6.64 3.28
CA ALA A 59 -13.52 -6.64 4.57
C ALA A 59 -12.26 -5.74 4.54
N ALA A 60 -11.46 -5.84 3.47
CA ALA A 60 -10.29 -4.98 3.29
C ALA A 60 -10.68 -3.50 3.22
N LEU A 61 -11.71 -3.13 2.47
CA LEU A 61 -12.17 -1.75 2.34
C LEU A 61 -12.73 -1.18 3.65
N ILE A 62 -13.38 -1.99 4.49
CA ILE A 62 -13.85 -1.57 5.81
C ILE A 62 -12.65 -1.25 6.73
N GLN A 63 -11.58 -2.02 6.63
CA GLN A 63 -10.36 -1.81 7.43
C GLN A 63 -9.46 -0.71 6.89
N GLU A 64 -9.55 -0.38 5.60
CA GLU A 64 -8.82 0.73 5.00
C GLU A 64 -9.33 2.11 5.45
N LYS A 65 -10.65 2.26 5.58
CA LYS A 65 -11.32 3.47 6.09
C LYS A 65 -10.95 3.77 7.54
#